data_AF-A0A0B1THD6-F1
#
_entry.id   AF-A0A0B1THD6-F1
#
_cell.length_a   1.000
_cell.length_b   1.000
_cell.length_c   1.000
_cell.angle_alpha   90.00
_cell.angle_beta   90.00
_cell.angle_gamma   90.00
#
_symmetry.space_group_name_H-M   'P 1'
#
loop_
_entity.id
_entity.type
_entity.pdbx_description
1 polymer ?
#
loop_
_entity_poly.entity_id
_entity_poly.type
_entity_poly.pdbx_seq_one_letter_code
_entity_poly.pdbx_strand_id
1 'polypeptide(L)' 'MTSLSSKGTHLYTILGVDKKATDEEIKKAYRKLALKYHPDKNLDGDPEKTEKFKEINYANAVLSNPNKRKAVFYRVN' A
#
# COMPACT_ATOMS: atom_id res chain seq x y z
N MET A 1 4.28 12.75 19.56
CA MET A 1 5.21 11.74 19.03
C MET A 1 5.13 11.78 17.51
N THR A 2 6.28 11.69 16.88
CA THR A 2 6.72 12.39 15.66
C THR A 2 5.93 12.08 14.38
N SER A 3 5.19 13.08 13.88
CA SER A 3 4.56 13.06 12.56
C SER A 3 5.59 13.45 11.49
N LEU A 4 6.42 12.51 11.07
CA LEU A 4 7.03 12.53 9.75
C LEU A 4 6.53 11.30 8.99
N SER A 5 5.29 11.37 8.51
CA SER A 5 4.76 10.41 7.54
C SER A 5 5.46 10.64 6.21
N SER A 6 6.67 10.11 6.13
CA SER A 6 7.43 10.06 4.91
C SER A 6 6.70 9.12 3.94
N LYS A 7 6.25 9.67 2.80
CA LYS A 7 5.39 8.99 1.82
C LYS A 7 5.87 7.59 1.44
N GLY A 8 7.18 7.30 1.52
CA GLY A 8 7.72 5.97 1.23
C GLY A 8 7.39 4.92 2.29
N THR A 9 7.57 5.23 3.57
CA THR A 9 7.28 4.31 4.67
C THR A 9 5.77 4.04 4.78
N HIS A 10 4.96 5.05 4.44
CA HIS A 10 3.51 4.96 4.45
C HIS A 10 2.96 3.85 3.55
N LEU A 11 3.56 3.60 2.38
CA LEU A 11 3.08 2.57 1.43
C LEU A 11 3.28 1.16 1.96
N TYR A 12 4.40 0.89 2.64
CA TYR A 12 4.64 -0.40 3.29
C TYR A 12 3.66 -0.61 4.45
N THR A 13 3.37 0.44 5.22
CA THR A 13 2.37 0.42 6.29
C THR A 13 0.95 0.16 5.75
N ILE A 14 0.56 0.78 4.63
CA ILE A 14 -0.75 0.53 3.98
C ILE A 14 -0.91 -0.96 3.64
N LEU A 15 0.14 -1.57 3.08
CA LEU A 15 0.12 -3.01 2.78
C LEU A 15 0.34 -3.89 4.01
N GLY A 16 0.72 -3.32 5.16
CA GLY A 16 1.01 -4.05 6.39
C GLY A 16 2.25 -4.94 6.28
N VAL A 17 3.24 -4.51 5.50
CA VAL A 17 4.49 -5.25 5.26
C VAL A 17 5.70 -4.43 5.72
N ASP A 18 6.83 -5.10 5.95
CA ASP A 18 8.08 -4.42 6.30
C ASP A 18 8.66 -3.67 5.09
N LYS A 19 9.46 -2.62 5.32
CA LYS A 19 10.22 -1.92 4.27
C LYS A 19 11.20 -2.85 3.51
N LYS A 20 11.63 -3.93 4.17
CA LYS A 20 12.48 -5.00 3.61
C LYS A 20 11.67 -6.10 2.91
N ALA A 21 10.33 -5.98 2.84
CA ALA A 21 9.49 -6.98 2.21
C ALA A 21 9.91 -7.25 0.76
N THR A 22 9.88 -8.52 0.40
CA THR A 22 10.11 -9.01 -0.95
C THR A 22 8.92 -8.68 -1.85
N ASP A 23 9.14 -8.70 -3.16
CA ASP A 23 8.07 -8.44 -4.14
C ASP A 23 6.92 -9.46 -4.01
N GLU A 24 7.23 -10.70 -3.61
CA GLU A 24 6.23 -11.74 -3.32
C GLU A 24 5.36 -11.41 -2.10
N GLU A 25 5.97 -10.92 -1.02
CA GLU A 25 5.25 -10.49 0.18
C GLU A 25 4.34 -9.29 -0.11
N ILE A 26 4.85 -8.31 -0.85
CA ILE A 26 4.08 -7.14 -1.31
C ILE A 26 2.87 -7.61 -2.14
N LYS A 27 3.08 -8.50 -3.11
CA LYS A 27 2.01 -9.04 -3.97
C LYS A 27 0.99 -9.86 -3.16
N LYS A 28 1.45 -10.64 -2.17
CA LYS A 28 0.58 -11.44 -1.29
C LYS A 28 -0.27 -10.54 -0.40
N ALA A 29 0.32 -9.52 0.22
CA ALA A 29 -0.37 -8.55 1.05
C ALA A 29 -1.41 -7.76 0.24
N TYR A 30 -1.03 -7.27 -0.94
CA TYR A 30 -1.95 -6.59 -1.86
C TYR A 30 -3.16 -7.47 -2.18
N ARG A 31 -2.97 -8.73 -2.60
CA ARG A 31 -4.09 -9.63 -2.92
C ARG A 31 -5.03 -9.83 -1.74
N LYS A 32 -4.48 -10.03 -0.53
CA LYS A 32 -5.28 -10.21 0.69
C LYS A 32 -6.13 -8.97 0.99
N LEU A 33 -5.53 -7.79 0.90
CA LEU A 33 -6.20 -6.52 1.19
C LEU A 33 -7.20 -6.14 0.09
N ALA A 34 -6.84 -6.34 -1.18
CA ALA A 34 -7.71 -6.10 -2.33
C ALA A 34 -8.98 -6.95 -2.25
N LEU A 35 -8.89 -8.22 -1.83
CA LEU A 35 -10.06 -9.06 -1.60
C LEU A 35 -10.90 -8.61 -0.39
N LYS A 36 -10.25 -8.06 0.65
CA LYS A 36 -10.94 -7.57 1.85
C LYS A 36 -11.71 -6.28 1.61
N TYR A 37 -11.15 -5.38 0.80
CA TYR A 37 -11.70 -4.05 0.53
C TYR A 37 -12.24 -3.92 -0.89
N HIS A 38 -12.46 -5.02 -1.62
CA HIS A 38 -12.99 -4.97 -2.98
C HIS A 38 -14.38 -4.31 -2.99
N PRO A 39 -14.69 -3.41 -3.94
CA PRO A 39 -15.99 -2.73 -4.00
C PRO A 39 -17.17 -3.71 -4.09
N ASP A 40 -17.00 -4.82 -4.81
CA ASP A 40 -18.00 -5.91 -4.90
C ASP A 40 -18.39 -6.50 -3.54
N LYS A 41 -17.45 -6.52 -2.58
CA LYS A 41 -17.68 -7.02 -1.22
C LYS A 41 -18.10 -5.92 -0.25
N ASN A 42 -18.01 -4.66 -0.65
CA ASN A 42 -18.38 -3.49 0.15
C ASN A 42 -19.77 -2.98 -0.28
N LEU A 43 -20.77 -3.85 -0.19
CA LEU A 43 -22.16 -3.55 -0.54
C LEU A 43 -22.78 -2.49 0.40
N ASP A 44 -22.13 -2.24 1.54
CA ASP A 44 -22.46 -1.23 2.53
C ASP A 44 -22.14 0.22 2.10
N GLY A 45 -21.43 0.41 0.97
CA GLY A 45 -21.12 1.74 0.43
C GLY A 45 -20.16 2.55 1.29
N ASP A 46 -19.41 1.89 2.18
CA ASP A 46 -18.52 2.55 3.13
C ASP A 46 -17.39 3.32 2.40
N PRO A 47 -17.36 4.65 2.53
CA PRO A 47 -16.35 5.48 1.89
C PRO A 47 -14.94 5.19 2.42
N GLU A 48 -14.78 4.76 3.68
CA GLU A 48 -13.47 4.42 4.23
C GLU A 48 -12.86 3.19 3.56
N LYS A 49 -13.69 2.19 3.23
CA LYS A 49 -13.20 1.00 2.51
C LYS A 49 -12.80 1.34 1.08
N THR A 50 -13.53 2.26 0.44
CA THR A 50 -13.21 2.77 -0.89
C THR A 50 -11.88 3.52 -0.88
N GLU A 51 -11.66 4.42 0.09
CA GLU A 51 -10.40 5.13 0.25
C GLU A 51 -9.24 4.17 0.55
N LYS A 52 -9.43 3.20 1.47
CA LYS A 52 -8.43 2.14 1.73
C LYS A 52 -8.09 1.36 0.48
N PHE A 53 -9.07 0.98 -0.34
CA PHE A 53 -8.82 0.26 -1.58
C PHE A 53 -7.99 1.09 -2.57
N LYS A 54 -8.23 2.41 -2.67
CA LYS A 54 -7.40 3.32 -3.48
C LYS A 54 -5.96 3.37 -2.96
N GLU A 55 -5.77 3.50 -1.64
CA GLU A 55 -4.45 3.51 -1.02
C GLU A 55 -3.67 2.21 -1.26
N ILE A 56 -4.35 1.05 -1.11
CA ILE A 56 -3.79 -0.28 -1.36
C ILE A 56 -3.32 -0.42 -2.81
N ASN A 57 -4.14 0.04 -3.76
CA ASN A 57 -3.79 0.04 -5.19
C ASN A 57 -2.57 0.94 -5.46
N TYR A 58 -2.55 2.14 -4.89
CA TYR A 58 -1.46 3.08 -5.05
C TYR A 58 -0.14 2.51 -4.47
N ALA A 59 -0.20 1.95 -3.26
CA ALA A 59 0.94 1.31 -2.61
C ALA A 59 1.51 0.17 -3.47
N ASN A 60 0.65 -0.72 -3.97
CA ASN A 60 1.09 -1.79 -4.86
C ASN A 60 1.68 -1.24 -6.17
N ALA A 61 1.05 -0.24 -6.83
CA ALA A 61 1.54 0.32 -8.09
C ALA A 61 2.92 0.98 -8.00
N VAL A 62 3.29 1.48 -6.81
CA VAL A 62 4.60 2.05 -6.53
C VAL A 62 5.59 0.95 -6.11
N LEU A 63 5.21 0.09 -5.18
CA LEU A 63 6.11 -0.91 -4.58
C LEU A 63 6.37 -2.11 -5.49
N SER A 64 5.44 -2.45 -6.39
CA SER A 64 5.61 -3.55 -7.35
C SER A 64 6.55 -3.19 -8.50
N ASN A 65 6.88 -1.91 -8.68
CA ASN A 65 7.82 -1.46 -9.71
C ASN A 65 9.16 -1.11 -9.06
N PRO A 66 10.25 -1.86 -9.35
CA PRO A 66 11.55 -1.64 -8.72
C PRO A 66 12.09 -0.21 -8.88
N ASN A 67 11.84 0.42 -10.04
CA ASN A 67 12.28 1.79 -10.32
C ASN A 67 11.49 2.81 -9.51
N LYS A 68 10.16 2.64 -9.42
CA LYS A 68 9.30 3.53 -8.60
C LYS A 68 9.56 3.33 -7.10
N ARG A 69 9.74 2.08 -6.68
CA ARG A 69 10.11 1.72 -5.30
C ARG A 69 11.43 2.39 -4.89
N LYS A 70 12.45 2.34 -5.76
CA LYS A 70 13.71 3.08 -5.56
C LYS A 70 13.49 4.59 -5.50
N ALA A 71 12.77 5.17 -6.46
CA ALA A 71 12.53 6.62 -6.51
C ALA A 71 11.85 7.13 -5.22
N VAL A 72 10.89 6.36 -4.69
CA VAL A 72 10.22 6.69 -3.42
C VAL A 72 11.13 6.49 -2.21
N PHE A 73 12.09 5.57 -2.26
CA PHE A 73 13.09 5.43 -1.21
C PHE A 73 14.13 6.56 -1.22
N TYR A 74 14.61 6.98 -2.40
CA TYR A 74 15.60 8.06 -2.53
C TYR A 74 15.04 9.44 -2.22
N ARG A 75 13.73 9.64 -2.39
CA ARG A 75 13.06 10.91 -2.06
C ARG A 75 12.86 11.13 -0.55
N VAL A 76 13.32 10.19 0.26
CA VAL A 76 13.12 10.12 1.72
C VAL A 76 14.44 10.14 2.50
N ASN A 77 15.58 9.95 1.82
CA ASN A 77 16.92 10.15 2.38
C ASN A 77 17.44 11.52 1.97
#